data_AF-A0A059CQK6-F1
#
_entry.id   AF-A0A059CQK6-F1
#
_cell.length_a   1.000
_cell.length_b   1.000
_cell.length_c   1.000
_cell.angle_alpha   90.00
_cell.angle_beta   90.00
_cell.angle_gamma   90.00
#
_symmetry.space_group_name_H-M   'P 1'
#
loop_
_entity.id
_entity.type
_entity.pdbx_description
1 polymer ?
#
loop_
_entity_poly.entity_id
_entity_poly.type
_entity_poly.pdbx_seq_one_letter_code
_entity_poly.pdbx_strand_id
1 'polypeptide(L)'
;MEYPFWKRNHYVSTSDSPFECCHHITDDIFNRHVIIEFRPHPGVTSKFTDWWVFYQADIFKEDFSSVIKKVKFSYLFLSNTKKPEEHSSPCTLKTSKNTRTSGNESGIDNIRSNDDQLKELNSHLDGGIKWRKIDEKFFISNKEIGKGSNGTIVYEGSHDGRRAAVKCLVKGHRDVARVEYQNLISSDQHENIVRYYGMKEDPNFVYLALEHCICSLDDLIQAKSDSSDNSVFPDDSPTMKAYKLKLGSVRGEMQDVNLWSADGYPSCQLLKLMSDVVSGLSHLHKLRMIHRDIKPQNVLITKNPSFGAKLSDMGISKYLSKDKSSLGNHATVCGTIGWRAPEQLSLDGRQTQKVDMFSLGCVLFFCVTRGKHPFGKTTEREYKIDHNIKDLSCVEFIPEAHDLILHLLDQDPKLRLKASEVLHHPFFWSSYMRLKFLHDVSDKVEVEAKKARSVPLKASGAVTHKVESEAEAGKDNLDLPKKLEDIAHSVFGEDWTNLMDKDVMKDLNLNRHTSYEGSSIRHLLRAVRNKFNHLMDAPEKVKAILGSNPNGLDAYFTKRFPRLLIESYKVVSQSPEKKELLAGYTITAYLKCLMYCS
;
A
#
# COMPACT_ATOMS: atom_id res chain seq x y z
N MET A 1 -10.89 -49.32 14.44
CA MET A 1 -11.12 -49.67 13.03
C MET A 1 -10.32 -48.71 12.18
N GLU A 2 -9.15 -49.15 11.73
CA GLU A 2 -8.33 -48.45 10.75
C GLU A 2 -8.97 -48.56 9.36
N TYR A 3 -9.01 -47.46 8.59
CA TYR A 3 -9.16 -47.47 7.14
C TYR A 3 -8.30 -46.36 6.50
N PRO A 4 -7.79 -46.56 5.27
CA PRO A 4 -6.42 -46.16 4.90
C PRO A 4 -6.34 -44.89 4.04
N PHE A 5 -5.25 -44.15 4.23
CA PHE A 5 -4.77 -43.10 3.33
C PHE A 5 -4.30 -43.68 1.99
N TRP A 6 -4.97 -43.33 0.88
CA TRP A 6 -4.44 -43.55 -0.47
C TRP A 6 -3.61 -42.33 -0.89
N LYS A 7 -2.29 -42.39 -0.71
CA LYS A 7 -1.34 -41.66 -1.55
C LYS A 7 -1.10 -42.51 -2.81
N ARG A 8 -1.64 -42.09 -3.96
CA ARG A 8 -1.17 -42.58 -5.27
C ARG A 8 -0.39 -41.44 -5.95
N ASN A 9 0.94 -41.51 -5.87
CA ASN A 9 1.80 -40.77 -6.80
C ASN A 9 1.69 -41.47 -8.15
N HIS A 10 1.05 -40.84 -9.14
CA HIS A 10 1.17 -41.28 -10.53
C HIS A 10 2.46 -40.70 -11.11
N TYR A 11 3.46 -41.54 -11.34
CA TYR A 11 4.65 -41.21 -12.11
C TYR A 11 4.38 -41.49 -13.59
N VAL A 12 4.44 -40.47 -14.43
CA VAL A 12 4.50 -40.64 -15.89
C VAL A 12 5.92 -40.30 -16.32
N SER A 13 6.70 -41.33 -16.63
CA SER A 13 7.99 -41.20 -17.30
C SER A 13 7.74 -41.02 -18.79
N THR A 14 8.19 -39.88 -19.36
CA THR A 14 8.34 -39.74 -20.81
C THR A 14 9.82 -39.52 -21.10
N SER A 15 10.39 -40.39 -21.94
CA SER A 15 11.83 -40.63 -22.11
C SER A 15 12.67 -39.51 -22.74
N ASP A 16 12.15 -38.30 -22.95
CA ASP A 16 12.88 -37.24 -23.70
C ASP A 16 12.70 -35.83 -23.11
N SER A 17 12.82 -35.65 -21.79
CA SER A 17 12.80 -34.33 -21.14
C SER A 17 13.88 -34.19 -20.05
N PRO A 18 14.67 -33.09 -20.00
CA PRO A 18 15.71 -32.89 -18.98
C PRO A 18 15.18 -32.44 -17.59
N PHE A 19 13.88 -32.58 -17.33
CA PHE A 19 13.22 -32.14 -16.09
C PHE A 19 12.29 -33.22 -15.53
N GLU A 20 12.35 -33.45 -14.21
CA GLU A 20 11.39 -34.28 -13.46
C GLU A 20 10.19 -33.42 -13.03
N CYS A 21 8.97 -33.94 -13.23
CA CYS A 21 7.71 -33.29 -12.87
C CYS A 21 7.12 -33.94 -11.62
N CYS A 22 7.07 -33.20 -10.50
CA CYS A 22 6.42 -33.66 -9.26
C CYS A 22 5.12 -32.89 -9.04
N HIS A 23 4.05 -33.60 -8.67
CA HIS A 23 2.71 -33.03 -8.48
C HIS A 23 2.39 -32.93 -6.98
N HIS A 24 2.01 -31.75 -6.50
CA HIS A 24 1.42 -31.57 -5.17
C HIS A 24 0.00 -31.03 -5.29
N ILE A 25 -0.98 -31.81 -4.82
CA ILE A 25 -2.36 -31.39 -4.66
C ILE A 25 -2.53 -30.98 -3.19
N THR A 26 -2.87 -29.72 -2.95
CA THR A 26 -3.32 -29.25 -1.63
C THR A 26 -4.84 -29.09 -1.69
N ASP A 27 -5.55 -29.93 -0.95
CA ASP A 27 -7.00 -29.79 -0.76
C ASP A 27 -7.26 -28.70 0.28
N ASP A 28 -7.79 -27.56 -0.15
CA ASP A 28 -8.48 -26.61 0.72
C ASP A 28 -9.94 -26.50 0.24
N ILE A 29 -10.89 -26.54 1.19
CA ILE A 29 -12.29 -26.97 0.99
C ILE A 29 -13.10 -26.05 0.06
N PHE A 30 -12.54 -24.91 -0.37
CA PHE A 30 -13.21 -24.00 -1.30
C PHE A 30 -12.50 -23.78 -2.65
N ASN A 31 -11.29 -24.30 -2.88
CA ASN A 31 -10.66 -24.25 -4.21
C ASN A 31 -9.63 -25.38 -4.41
N ARG A 32 -9.93 -26.34 -5.30
CA ARG A 32 -8.92 -27.31 -5.77
C ARG A 32 -7.96 -26.63 -6.75
N HIS A 33 -6.70 -26.46 -6.35
CA HIS A 33 -5.61 -26.00 -7.23
C HIS A 33 -4.64 -27.16 -7.50
N VAL A 34 -4.10 -27.23 -8.71
CA VAL A 34 -3.00 -28.15 -9.07
C VAL A 34 -1.72 -27.34 -9.15
N ILE A 35 -0.76 -27.64 -8.27
CA ILE A 35 0.59 -27.05 -8.32
C ILE A 35 1.48 -28.03 -9.08
N ILE A 36 2.05 -27.58 -10.20
CA ILE A 36 3.00 -28.36 -11.01
C ILE A 36 4.40 -27.80 -10.76
N GLU A 37 5.26 -28.61 -10.14
CA GLU A 37 6.65 -28.24 -9.84
C GLU A 37 7.58 -28.91 -10.85
N PHE A 38 8.40 -28.12 -11.55
CA PHE A 38 9.45 -28.62 -12.42
C PHE A 38 10.80 -28.51 -11.71
N ARG A 39 11.47 -29.64 -11.51
CA ARG A 39 12.84 -29.66 -10.97
C ARG A 39 13.86 -30.03 -12.05
N PRO A 40 15.01 -29.32 -12.11
CA PRO A 40 16.10 -29.72 -12.99
C PRO A 40 16.71 -31.05 -12.54
N HIS A 41 17.07 -31.90 -13.50
CA HIS A 41 17.70 -33.21 -13.26
C HIS A 41 19.01 -33.05 -12.47
N PRO A 42 19.40 -34.01 -11.58
CA PRO A 42 20.56 -33.87 -10.68
C PRO A 42 21.97 -33.77 -11.32
N GLY A 43 22.07 -33.47 -12.61
CA GLY A 43 23.34 -33.35 -13.35
C GLY A 43 23.57 -32.00 -14.03
N VAL A 44 22.68 -31.01 -13.87
CA VAL A 44 22.82 -29.69 -14.53
C VAL A 44 23.27 -28.64 -13.52
N THR A 45 24.55 -28.27 -13.53
CA THR A 45 25.09 -27.12 -12.80
C THR A 45 24.99 -25.88 -13.69
N SER A 46 23.94 -25.08 -13.50
CA SER A 46 23.80 -23.78 -14.18
C SER A 46 23.13 -22.77 -13.25
N LYS A 47 23.70 -21.56 -13.19
CA LYS A 47 23.24 -20.41 -12.40
C LYS A 47 21.92 -19.86 -12.97
N PHE A 48 20.82 -20.57 -12.77
CA PHE A 48 19.47 -20.03 -12.92
C PHE A 48 18.65 -20.50 -11.73
N THR A 49 18.61 -19.66 -10.70
CA THR A 49 17.73 -19.81 -9.55
C THR A 49 16.29 -19.53 -9.96
N ASP A 50 15.41 -20.49 -9.66
CA ASP A 50 13.98 -20.40 -9.39
C ASP A 50 13.13 -19.56 -10.35
N TRP A 51 12.62 -20.21 -11.41
CA TRP A 51 11.50 -19.68 -12.19
C TRP A 51 10.24 -20.48 -11.86
N TRP A 52 9.28 -19.82 -11.22
CA TRP A 52 7.96 -20.37 -10.95
C TRP A 52 7.04 -20.04 -12.12
N VAL A 53 6.57 -21.05 -12.86
CA VAL A 53 5.52 -20.86 -13.86
C VAL A 53 4.19 -21.30 -13.25
N PHE A 54 3.35 -20.33 -12.90
CA PHE A 54 1.99 -20.61 -12.42
C PHE A 54 1.04 -20.66 -13.61
N TYR A 55 0.32 -21.76 -13.78
CA TYR A 55 -0.72 -21.91 -14.80
C TYR A 55 -2.08 -22.00 -14.13
N GLN A 56 -3.05 -21.20 -14.58
CA GLN A 56 -4.43 -21.25 -14.12
C GLN A 56 -5.24 -22.11 -15.10
N ALA A 57 -5.93 -23.13 -14.58
CA ALA A 57 -6.94 -23.87 -15.33
C ALA A 57 -8.21 -23.96 -14.49
N ASP A 58 -9.34 -23.49 -15.03
CA ASP A 58 -10.66 -23.71 -14.44
C ASP A 58 -11.04 -25.18 -14.59
N ILE A 59 -10.85 -25.97 -13.53
CA ILE A 59 -11.13 -27.42 -13.54
C ILE A 59 -12.62 -27.74 -13.76
N PHE A 60 -13.51 -26.74 -13.77
CA PHE A 60 -14.93 -26.95 -14.05
C PHE A 60 -15.34 -26.83 -15.53
N LYS A 61 -14.44 -26.51 -16.47
CA LYS A 61 -14.81 -26.39 -17.91
C LYS A 61 -13.85 -26.98 -18.96
N GLU A 62 -12.65 -27.48 -18.63
CA GLU A 62 -11.73 -28.06 -19.64
C GLU A 62 -11.25 -29.49 -19.29
N ASP A 63 -11.13 -30.34 -20.32
CA ASP A 63 -10.52 -31.67 -20.22
C ASP A 63 -9.01 -31.56 -19.94
N PHE A 64 -8.52 -32.33 -18.96
CA PHE A 64 -7.16 -32.32 -18.43
C PHE A 64 -6.08 -32.55 -19.52
N SER A 65 -6.41 -33.31 -20.58
CA SER A 65 -5.52 -33.52 -21.74
C SER A 65 -5.27 -32.25 -22.56
N SER A 66 -6.24 -31.32 -22.61
CA SER A 66 -6.13 -30.05 -23.33
C SER A 66 -5.24 -29.04 -22.59
N VAL A 67 -5.26 -29.06 -21.26
CA VAL A 67 -4.40 -28.20 -20.41
C VAL A 67 -2.92 -28.52 -20.63
N ILE A 68 -2.56 -29.81 -20.68
CA ILE A 68 -1.18 -30.27 -20.92
C ILE A 68 -0.65 -29.85 -22.30
N LYS A 69 -1.50 -29.86 -23.34
CA LYS A 69 -1.11 -29.41 -24.69
C LYS A 69 -0.84 -27.90 -24.74
N LYS A 70 -1.62 -27.07 -24.04
CA LYS A 70 -1.45 -25.61 -23.99
C LYS A 70 -0.18 -25.18 -23.24
N VAL A 71 0.17 -25.89 -22.17
CA VAL A 71 1.42 -25.66 -21.41
C VAL A 71 2.65 -25.98 -22.26
N LYS A 72 2.64 -27.09 -23.02
CA LYS A 72 3.72 -27.44 -23.97
C LYS A 72 3.93 -26.39 -25.07
N PHE A 73 2.85 -25.79 -25.57
CA PHE A 73 2.92 -24.79 -26.65
C PHE A 73 3.54 -23.46 -26.19
N SER A 74 3.27 -23.04 -24.95
CA SER A 74 3.80 -21.79 -24.38
C SER A 74 5.31 -21.86 -24.13
N TYR A 75 5.83 -23.04 -23.76
CA TYR A 75 7.26 -23.23 -23.50
C TYR A 75 8.11 -23.27 -24.79
N LEU A 76 7.56 -23.84 -25.88
CA LEU A 76 8.18 -23.83 -27.21
C LEU A 76 8.29 -22.42 -27.82
N PHE A 77 7.40 -21.51 -27.42
CA PHE A 77 7.42 -20.11 -27.87
C PHE A 77 8.50 -19.30 -27.15
N LEU A 78 8.74 -19.58 -25.87
CA LEU A 78 9.78 -18.93 -25.05
C LEU A 78 11.21 -19.43 -25.35
N SER A 79 11.36 -20.67 -25.82
CA SER A 79 12.69 -21.23 -26.16
C SER A 79 13.25 -20.74 -27.51
N ASN A 80 12.44 -20.07 -28.34
CA ASN A 80 12.85 -19.57 -29.66
C ASN A 80 13.29 -18.09 -29.70
N THR A 81 13.40 -17.41 -28.56
CA THR A 81 13.97 -16.06 -28.49
C THR A 81 15.43 -16.08 -28.02
N LYS A 82 16.34 -16.13 -29.01
CA LYS A 82 17.76 -15.69 -29.05
C LYS A 82 18.67 -15.98 -27.84
N LYS A 83 19.62 -16.92 -28.04
CA LYS A 83 20.90 -17.05 -27.29
C LYS A 83 21.87 -15.88 -27.60
N PRO A 84 22.65 -15.39 -26.63
CA PRO A 84 23.90 -14.67 -26.89
C PRO A 84 25.09 -15.66 -26.95
N GLU A 85 25.93 -15.55 -27.97
CA GLU A 85 27.20 -16.28 -28.09
C GLU A 85 28.30 -15.57 -27.28
N GLU A 86 28.92 -16.29 -26.35
CA GLU A 86 30.20 -15.94 -25.73
C GLU A 86 31.32 -16.69 -26.48
N HIS A 87 32.32 -15.97 -27.00
CA HIS A 87 33.59 -16.55 -27.41
C HIS A 87 34.76 -15.82 -26.74
N SER A 88 35.54 -16.60 -25.99
CA SER A 88 36.81 -16.24 -25.38
C SER A 88 37.98 -16.58 -26.32
N SER A 89 38.86 -15.58 -26.53
CA SER A 89 40.35 -15.61 -26.67
C SER A 89 41.02 -16.64 -27.62
N PRO A 90 42.14 -16.30 -28.32
CA PRO A 90 43.31 -15.65 -27.70
C PRO A 90 44.12 -14.62 -28.54
N CYS A 91 44.93 -13.85 -27.81
CA CYS A 91 45.99 -12.97 -28.27
C CYS A 91 46.95 -13.61 -29.29
N THR A 92 47.32 -12.84 -30.32
CA THR A 92 48.70 -12.80 -30.84
C THR A 92 49.01 -11.41 -31.41
N LEU A 93 50.21 -10.91 -31.08
CA LEU A 93 50.79 -9.67 -31.60
C LEU A 93 50.98 -9.71 -33.12
N LYS A 94 50.82 -8.56 -33.80
CA LYS A 94 51.85 -7.93 -34.67
C LYS A 94 51.37 -6.64 -35.37
N THR A 95 52.04 -5.55 -35.02
CA THR A 95 52.66 -4.51 -35.89
C THR A 95 51.97 -4.00 -37.17
N SER A 96 51.66 -2.69 -37.15
CA SER A 96 52.12 -1.62 -38.08
C SER A 96 51.81 -1.64 -39.60
N LYS A 97 51.27 -0.48 -40.03
CA LYS A 97 51.46 0.30 -41.30
C LYS A 97 50.42 0.18 -42.43
N ASN A 98 49.84 1.35 -42.73
CA ASN A 98 49.58 2.01 -44.02
C ASN A 98 49.40 1.13 -45.27
N THR A 99 48.29 1.30 -46.01
CA THR A 99 48.24 2.10 -47.26
C THR A 99 46.84 2.14 -47.91
N ARG A 100 46.45 3.37 -48.27
CA ARG A 100 45.71 3.88 -49.44
C ARG A 100 44.99 2.93 -50.45
N THR A 101 43.84 3.49 -50.88
CA THR A 101 43.26 3.62 -52.24
C THR A 101 42.24 2.61 -52.81
N SER A 102 41.02 3.17 -52.98
CA SER A 102 40.15 3.20 -54.18
C SER A 102 39.41 1.94 -54.66
N GLY A 103 38.09 2.10 -54.86
CA GLY A 103 37.38 1.43 -55.97
C GLY A 103 35.94 0.97 -55.71
N ASN A 104 34.98 1.87 -55.96
CA ASN A 104 33.63 1.70 -56.54
C ASN A 104 32.59 0.69 -55.99
N GLU A 105 31.50 1.30 -55.48
CA GLU A 105 30.08 1.17 -55.87
C GLU A 105 29.41 -0.21 -56.04
N SER A 106 28.47 -0.50 -55.14
CA SER A 106 27.00 -0.45 -55.38
C SER A 106 26.25 -1.52 -54.56
N GLY A 107 25.23 -1.09 -53.80
CA GLY A 107 24.38 -1.99 -53.00
C GLY A 107 23.73 -1.25 -51.84
N ILE A 108 22.59 -0.61 -52.12
CA ILE A 108 21.77 0.17 -51.18
C ILE A 108 21.02 -0.79 -50.25
N ASP A 109 21.23 -0.69 -48.94
CA ASP A 109 20.28 -1.12 -47.91
C ASP A 109 19.97 0.07 -46.99
N ASN A 110 18.70 0.45 -46.98
CA ASN A 110 18.15 1.61 -46.26
C ASN A 110 18.24 1.44 -44.73
N ILE A 111 19.16 2.18 -44.10
CA ILE A 111 19.09 2.47 -42.66
C ILE A 111 18.47 3.87 -42.53
N ARG A 112 17.18 3.93 -42.15
CA ARG A 112 16.51 5.18 -41.74
C ARG A 112 17.27 5.78 -40.56
N SER A 113 17.72 7.03 -40.69
CA SER A 113 18.42 7.75 -39.62
C SER A 113 17.41 8.33 -38.60
N ASN A 114 17.87 8.54 -37.37
CA ASN A 114 17.10 9.17 -36.29
C ASN A 114 16.60 10.60 -36.61
N ASP A 115 17.05 11.21 -37.70
CA ASP A 115 16.61 12.55 -38.13
C ASP A 115 15.19 12.53 -38.73
N ASP A 116 14.75 11.41 -39.29
CA ASP A 116 13.42 11.31 -39.91
C ASP A 116 12.30 11.25 -38.86
N GLN A 117 12.53 10.67 -37.67
CA GLN A 117 11.58 10.69 -36.55
C GLN A 117 11.45 12.09 -35.92
N LEU A 118 12.51 12.90 -35.95
CA LEU A 118 12.49 14.30 -35.48
C LEU A 118 11.77 15.23 -36.45
N LYS A 119 11.77 14.93 -37.75
CA LYS A 119 10.90 15.63 -38.72
C LYS A 119 9.44 15.23 -38.57
N GLU A 120 9.15 13.98 -38.21
CA GLU A 120 7.78 13.51 -37.94
C GLU A 120 7.20 14.15 -36.65
N LEU A 121 8.02 14.37 -35.61
CA LEU A 121 7.62 15.14 -34.41
C LEU A 121 7.42 16.64 -34.66
N ASN A 122 8.10 17.22 -35.66
CA ASN A 122 8.01 18.65 -35.99
C ASN A 122 7.01 18.96 -37.11
N SER A 123 6.53 17.98 -37.88
CA SER A 123 5.65 18.21 -39.04
C SER A 123 4.16 17.95 -38.77
N HIS A 124 3.82 17.36 -37.62
CA HIS A 124 2.44 17.29 -37.13
C HIS A 124 2.39 17.89 -35.73
N LEU A 125 2.19 19.21 -35.62
CA LEU A 125 1.56 19.90 -34.48
C LEU A 125 1.56 21.42 -34.75
N ASP A 126 0.56 21.87 -35.49
CA ASP A 126 0.15 23.27 -35.48
C ASP A 126 -0.50 23.57 -34.11
N GLY A 127 0.26 24.21 -33.20
CA GLY A 127 -0.20 24.43 -31.82
C GLY A 127 0.84 24.79 -30.74
N GLY A 128 1.85 25.62 -31.03
CA GLY A 128 2.44 26.53 -30.02
C GLY A 128 3.32 26.01 -28.86
N ILE A 129 3.64 24.71 -28.73
CA ILE A 129 4.55 24.23 -27.66
C ILE A 129 6.02 24.39 -28.11
N LYS A 130 6.69 25.44 -27.63
CA LYS A 130 8.13 25.66 -27.87
C LYS A 130 8.95 24.83 -26.90
N TRP A 131 9.64 23.81 -27.42
CA TRP A 131 10.62 23.04 -26.66
C TRP A 131 12.00 23.72 -26.70
N ARG A 132 12.63 23.87 -25.54
CA ARG A 132 14.00 24.34 -25.39
C ARG A 132 14.92 23.15 -25.10
N LYS A 133 15.94 22.99 -25.94
CA LYS A 133 17.03 22.02 -25.73
C LYS A 133 17.99 22.58 -24.66
N ILE A 134 18.21 21.81 -23.60
CA ILE A 134 19.17 22.10 -22.54
C ILE A 134 20.47 21.32 -22.75
N ASP A 135 20.35 20.08 -23.23
CA ASP A 135 21.47 19.21 -23.61
C ASP A 135 21.03 18.23 -24.70
N GLU A 136 21.93 17.38 -25.20
CA GLU A 136 21.60 16.30 -26.14
C GLU A 136 20.43 15.43 -25.66
N LYS A 137 20.37 15.18 -24.35
CA LYS A 137 19.36 14.34 -23.73
C LYS A 137 18.28 15.10 -22.98
N PHE A 138 18.38 16.42 -22.80
CA PHE A 138 17.44 17.20 -21.97
C PHE A 138 16.65 18.22 -22.79
N PHE A 139 15.33 18.12 -22.72
CA PHE A 139 14.40 19.06 -23.35
C PHE A 139 13.35 19.52 -22.34
N ILE A 140 13.01 20.81 -22.36
CA ILE A 140 11.94 21.38 -21.55
C ILE A 140 10.93 22.08 -22.44
N SER A 141 9.65 21.93 -22.15
CA SER A 141 8.60 22.73 -22.76
C SER A 141 8.41 24.06 -22.00
N ASN A 142 7.59 24.95 -22.54
CA ASN A 142 7.13 26.15 -21.85
C ASN A 142 6.01 25.89 -20.82
N LYS A 143 5.56 24.64 -20.65
CA LYS A 143 4.46 24.29 -19.75
C LYS A 143 4.98 24.06 -18.33
N GLU A 144 4.64 24.97 -17.43
CA GLU A 144 4.85 24.80 -15.99
C GLU A 144 3.82 23.80 -15.42
N ILE A 145 4.31 22.74 -14.77
CA ILE A 145 3.47 21.71 -14.14
C ILE A 145 3.51 21.76 -12.61
N GLY A 146 4.47 22.49 -12.04
CA GLY A 146 4.57 22.70 -10.59
C GLY A 146 5.49 23.84 -10.20
N LYS A 147 5.33 24.32 -8.96
CA LYS A 147 6.22 25.31 -8.33
C LYS A 147 6.60 24.83 -6.93
N GLY A 148 7.88 24.94 -6.61
CA GLY A 148 8.42 24.65 -5.29
C GLY A 148 8.87 25.92 -4.57
N SER A 149 9.45 25.75 -3.38
CA SER A 149 10.08 26.85 -2.65
C SER A 149 11.31 27.39 -3.37
N ASN A 150 11.72 28.60 -2.98
CA ASN A 150 13.00 29.21 -3.36
C ASN A 150 13.22 29.35 -4.88
N GLY A 151 12.15 29.66 -5.61
CA GLY A 151 12.20 29.85 -7.06
C GLY A 151 12.31 28.56 -7.88
N THR A 152 12.06 27.40 -7.25
CA THR A 152 12.03 26.11 -7.95
C THR A 152 10.79 26.02 -8.83
N ILE A 153 10.96 25.65 -10.10
CA ILE A 153 9.85 25.46 -11.06
C ILE A 153 9.98 24.07 -11.68
N VAL A 154 8.88 23.38 -11.87
CA VAL A 154 8.83 22.08 -12.55
C VAL A 154 8.14 22.27 -13.90
N TYR A 155 8.83 21.87 -14.96
CA TYR A 155 8.33 21.93 -16.33
C TYR A 155 8.03 20.54 -16.86
N GLU A 156 7.07 20.45 -17.78
CA GLU A 156 6.97 19.29 -18.65
C GLU A 156 8.20 19.22 -19.55
N GLY A 157 8.83 18.06 -19.61
CA GLY A 157 10.11 17.87 -20.29
C GLY A 157 10.28 16.47 -20.87
N SER A 158 11.47 16.24 -21.43
CA SER A 158 11.94 14.93 -21.86
C SER A 158 13.41 14.71 -21.49
N HIS A 159 13.72 13.48 -21.10
CA HIS A 159 15.08 13.00 -20.86
C HIS A 159 15.35 11.73 -21.67
N ASP A 160 16.33 11.74 -22.57
CA ASP A 160 16.72 10.60 -23.41
C ASP A 160 15.52 10.00 -24.18
N GLY A 161 14.67 10.87 -24.76
CA GLY A 161 13.45 10.50 -25.49
C GLY A 161 12.27 10.06 -24.61
N ARG A 162 12.44 9.97 -23.29
CA ARG A 162 11.38 9.62 -22.34
C ARG A 162 10.70 10.87 -21.81
N ARG A 163 9.38 10.85 -21.62
CA ARG A 163 8.64 11.94 -20.97
C ARG A 163 9.10 12.07 -19.51
N ALA A 164 9.36 13.30 -19.08
CA ALA A 164 9.91 13.59 -17.75
C ALA A 164 9.29 14.86 -17.16
N ALA A 165 9.31 14.95 -15.84
CA ALA A 165 9.14 16.21 -15.12
C ALA A 165 10.52 16.81 -14.87
N VAL A 166 10.80 18.00 -15.39
CA VAL A 166 12.11 18.65 -15.24
C VAL A 166 12.01 19.72 -14.16
N LYS A 167 12.55 19.41 -12.97
CA LYS A 167 12.63 20.32 -11.83
C LYS A 167 13.85 21.22 -11.99
N CYS A 168 13.61 22.51 -12.15
CA CYS A 168 14.60 23.57 -12.31
C CYS A 168 14.80 24.30 -10.99
N LEU A 169 16.01 24.24 -10.46
CA LEU A 169 16.43 24.94 -9.25
C LEU A 169 17.43 26.04 -9.61
N VAL A 170 17.34 27.20 -8.96
CA VAL A 170 18.35 28.24 -9.09
C VAL A 170 19.70 27.74 -8.58
N LYS A 171 20.80 28.08 -9.25
CA LYS A 171 22.15 27.59 -8.92
C LYS A 171 22.60 27.84 -7.48
N GLY A 172 22.08 28.91 -6.84
CA GLY A 172 22.30 29.17 -5.41
C GLY A 172 21.80 28.04 -4.48
N HIS A 173 20.90 27.18 -4.95
CA HIS A 173 20.36 26.02 -4.24
C HIS A 173 20.96 24.69 -4.71
N ARG A 174 22.15 24.71 -5.32
CA ARG A 174 22.83 23.52 -5.83
C ARG A 174 23.00 22.42 -4.77
N ASP A 175 23.27 22.79 -3.51
CA ASP A 175 23.42 21.80 -2.43
C ASP A 175 22.12 21.04 -2.17
N VAL A 176 20.98 21.73 -2.24
CA VAL A 176 19.65 21.09 -2.11
C VAL A 176 19.41 20.13 -3.28
N ALA A 177 19.71 20.54 -4.50
CA ALA A 177 19.59 19.68 -5.67
C ALA A 177 20.48 18.44 -5.58
N ARG A 178 21.71 18.59 -5.05
CA ARG A 178 22.66 17.48 -4.85
C ARG A 178 22.20 16.51 -3.77
N VAL A 179 21.63 17.01 -2.68
CA VAL A 179 21.01 16.18 -1.63
C VAL A 179 19.82 15.41 -2.20
N GLU A 180 18.93 16.08 -2.93
CA GLU A 180 17.78 15.44 -3.57
C GLU A 180 18.21 14.33 -4.53
N TYR A 181 19.18 14.62 -5.40
CA TYR A 181 19.81 13.66 -6.31
C TYR A 181 20.35 12.42 -5.57
N GLN A 182 21.14 12.61 -4.51
CA GLN A 182 21.72 11.50 -3.75
C GLN A 182 20.66 10.63 -3.08
N ASN A 183 19.65 11.27 -2.49
CA ASN A 183 18.56 10.59 -1.82
C ASN A 183 17.71 9.78 -2.82
N LEU A 184 17.40 10.35 -3.98
CA LEU A 184 16.62 9.66 -5.02
C LEU A 184 17.35 8.44 -5.57
N ILE A 185 18.62 8.55 -5.96
CA ILE A 185 19.39 7.39 -6.47
C ILE A 185 19.43 6.23 -5.49
N SER A 186 19.46 6.52 -4.19
CA SER A 186 19.50 5.47 -3.17
C SER A 186 18.18 4.74 -2.96
N SER A 187 17.06 5.32 -3.40
CA SER A 187 15.70 4.92 -2.98
C SER A 187 14.70 4.73 -4.14
N ASP A 188 15.04 5.17 -5.36
CA ASP A 188 14.14 5.18 -6.51
C ASP A 188 13.80 3.81 -7.09
N GLN A 189 14.46 2.75 -6.62
CA GLN A 189 14.14 1.38 -6.98
C GLN A 189 12.78 0.94 -6.43
N HIS A 190 12.28 1.62 -5.40
CA HIS A 190 10.99 1.32 -4.81
C HIS A 190 9.84 1.91 -5.64
N GLU A 191 8.78 1.13 -5.85
CA GLU A 191 7.66 1.51 -6.72
C GLU A 191 6.95 2.81 -6.29
N ASN A 192 6.87 3.06 -4.98
CA ASN A 192 6.23 4.24 -4.40
C ASN A 192 7.20 5.42 -4.16
N ILE A 193 8.34 5.44 -4.85
CA ILE A 193 9.28 6.56 -4.87
C ILE A 193 9.40 7.07 -6.31
N VAL A 194 9.39 8.39 -6.50
CA VAL A 194 9.56 9.00 -7.83
C VAL A 194 10.92 8.63 -8.41
N ARG A 195 10.92 8.13 -9.66
CA ARG A 195 12.18 7.75 -10.32
C ARG A 195 13.00 8.97 -10.74
N TYR A 196 14.31 8.86 -10.57
CA TYR A 196 15.27 9.82 -11.08
C TYR A 196 15.81 9.37 -12.43
N TYR A 197 15.90 10.28 -13.39
CA TYR A 197 16.40 9.99 -14.75
C TYR A 197 17.74 10.66 -15.06
N GLY A 198 18.00 11.85 -14.53
CA GLY A 198 19.24 12.56 -14.81
C GLY A 198 19.32 13.94 -14.19
N MET A 199 20.53 14.50 -14.18
CA MET A 199 20.79 15.85 -13.70
C MET A 199 21.65 16.59 -14.73
N LYS A 200 21.33 17.85 -14.97
CA LYS A 200 22.14 18.78 -15.75
C LYS A 200 22.26 20.11 -15.03
N GLU A 201 23.29 20.87 -15.36
CA GLU A 201 23.52 22.19 -14.82
C GLU A 201 24.01 23.13 -15.91
N ASP A 202 23.60 24.39 -15.82
CA ASP A 202 24.08 25.50 -16.63
C ASP A 202 24.61 26.64 -15.72
N PRO A 203 25.01 27.81 -16.27
CA PRO A 203 25.48 28.93 -15.44
C PRO A 203 24.48 29.43 -14.39
N ASN A 204 23.17 29.23 -14.58
CA ASN A 204 22.10 29.83 -13.78
C ASN A 204 21.24 28.81 -13.02
N PHE A 205 21.11 27.59 -13.52
CA PHE A 205 20.15 26.58 -13.03
C PHE A 205 20.75 25.18 -12.92
N VAL A 206 20.16 24.39 -12.01
CA VAL A 206 20.30 22.94 -11.93
C VAL A 206 18.98 22.31 -12.35
N TYR A 207 19.02 21.35 -13.25
CA TYR A 207 17.89 20.65 -13.82
C TYR A 207 17.91 19.19 -13.35
N LEU A 208 16.83 18.73 -12.73
CA LEU A 208 16.61 17.32 -12.38
C LEU A 208 15.50 16.76 -13.24
N ALA A 209 15.79 15.75 -14.06
CA ALA A 209 14.79 14.99 -14.79
C ALA A 209 14.26 13.86 -13.90
N LEU A 210 12.95 13.89 -13.64
CA LEU A 210 12.23 12.96 -12.79
C LEU A 210 11.10 12.28 -13.55
N GLU A 211 10.57 11.20 -13.00
CA GLU A 211 9.37 10.52 -13.49
C GLU A 211 8.20 11.51 -13.62
N HIS A 212 7.59 11.52 -14.80
CA HIS A 212 6.43 12.36 -15.05
C HIS A 212 5.18 11.74 -14.41
N CYS A 213 4.65 12.37 -13.37
CA CYS A 213 3.38 12.02 -12.73
C CYS A 213 2.24 12.90 -13.26
N ILE A 214 0.98 12.47 -13.10
CA ILE A 214 -0.17 13.20 -13.62
C ILE A 214 -0.45 14.48 -12.82
N CYS A 215 -0.49 14.35 -11.50
CA CYS A 215 -0.78 15.44 -10.57
C CYS A 215 -0.29 15.10 -9.16
N SER A 216 -0.36 16.07 -8.24
CA SER A 216 -0.16 15.79 -6.82
C SER A 216 -1.43 15.22 -6.17
N LEU A 217 -1.29 14.59 -5.00
CA LEU A 217 -2.42 14.14 -4.20
C LEU A 217 -3.31 15.32 -3.77
N ASP A 218 -2.73 16.49 -3.51
CA ASP A 218 -3.48 17.73 -3.27
C ASP A 218 -4.39 18.04 -4.45
N ASP A 219 -3.83 18.12 -5.66
CA ASP A 219 -4.59 18.43 -6.88
C ASP A 219 -5.70 17.41 -7.11
N LEU A 220 -5.41 16.11 -6.91
CA LEU A 220 -6.38 15.04 -7.10
C LEU A 220 -7.55 15.13 -6.11
N ILE A 221 -7.27 15.31 -4.82
CA ILE A 221 -8.30 15.43 -3.79
C ILE A 221 -9.15 16.67 -4.06
N GLN A 222 -8.53 17.82 -4.32
CA GLN A 222 -9.26 19.07 -4.62
C GLN A 222 -10.07 19.01 -5.93
N ALA A 223 -9.59 18.26 -6.93
CA ALA A 223 -10.32 18.01 -8.16
C ALA A 223 -11.54 17.11 -7.94
N LYS A 224 -11.53 16.24 -6.92
CA LYS A 224 -12.60 15.27 -6.65
C LYS A 224 -13.52 15.66 -5.51
N SER A 225 -13.11 16.58 -4.64
CA SER A 225 -13.98 17.21 -3.65
C SER A 225 -14.98 18.11 -4.38
N ASP A 226 -16.28 17.85 -4.21
CA ASP A 226 -17.35 18.62 -4.83
C ASP A 226 -17.16 20.12 -4.55
N SER A 227 -17.13 20.90 -5.62
CA SER A 227 -16.77 22.32 -5.62
C SER A 227 -17.83 23.25 -5.03
N SER A 228 -18.74 22.76 -4.19
CA SER A 228 -19.84 23.56 -3.63
C SER A 228 -19.42 24.48 -2.47
N ASP A 229 -18.30 24.22 -1.79
CA ASP A 229 -17.88 25.00 -0.60
C ASP A 229 -16.78 26.06 -0.86
N ASN A 230 -16.36 26.28 -2.11
CA ASN A 230 -15.41 27.33 -2.45
C ASN A 230 -16.04 28.71 -2.72
N SER A 231 -17.30 28.94 -2.34
CA SER A 231 -18.04 30.19 -2.58
C SER A 231 -17.92 31.23 -1.46
N VAL A 232 -16.76 31.38 -0.81
CA VAL A 232 -16.55 32.46 0.18
C VAL A 232 -15.48 33.48 -0.25
N PHE A 233 -14.77 33.25 -1.36
CA PHE A 233 -13.91 34.28 -1.95
C PHE A 233 -14.12 34.35 -3.47
N PRO A 234 -14.79 35.40 -3.98
CA PRO A 234 -14.77 35.72 -5.40
C PRO A 234 -13.42 36.38 -5.72
N ASP A 235 -12.31 35.67 -5.52
CA ASP A 235 -11.01 36.16 -5.96
C ASP A 235 -10.75 35.65 -7.38
N ASP A 236 -11.07 36.51 -8.34
CA ASP A 236 -10.87 36.31 -9.77
C ASP A 236 -9.41 36.58 -10.21
N SER A 237 -8.47 36.52 -9.25
CA SER A 237 -7.04 36.61 -9.49
C SER A 237 -6.59 35.67 -10.61
N PRO A 238 -5.67 36.11 -11.49
CA PRO A 238 -5.07 35.27 -12.53
C PRO A 238 -4.54 33.92 -11.99
N THR A 239 -4.03 33.91 -10.76
CA THR A 239 -3.54 32.71 -10.08
C THR A 239 -4.66 31.71 -9.79
N MET A 240 -5.82 32.18 -9.33
CA MET A 240 -6.97 31.33 -9.05
C MET A 240 -7.60 30.77 -10.32
N LYS A 241 -7.62 31.57 -11.42
CA LYS A 241 -8.05 31.09 -12.73
C LYS A 241 -7.13 29.98 -13.25
N ALA A 242 -5.81 30.18 -13.18
CA ALA A 242 -4.84 29.16 -13.56
C ALA A 242 -4.97 27.87 -12.72
N TYR A 243 -5.19 28.00 -11.42
CA TYR A 243 -5.40 26.85 -10.53
C TYR A 243 -6.69 26.08 -10.87
N LYS A 244 -7.81 26.77 -11.10
CA LYS A 244 -9.07 26.13 -11.53
C LYS A 244 -8.93 25.39 -12.86
N LEU A 245 -8.21 25.98 -13.83
CA LEU A 245 -7.91 25.33 -15.11
C LEU A 245 -7.08 24.06 -14.92
N LYS A 246 -6.05 24.11 -14.06
CA LYS A 246 -5.26 22.93 -13.70
C LYS A 246 -6.14 21.81 -13.13
N LEU A 247 -7.01 22.13 -12.17
CA LEU A 247 -7.94 21.16 -11.58
C LEU A 247 -8.92 20.60 -12.62
N GLY A 248 -9.38 21.40 -13.58
CA GLY A 248 -10.21 20.94 -14.70
C GLY A 248 -9.50 19.89 -15.56
N SER A 249 -8.21 20.10 -15.87
CA SER A 249 -7.38 19.11 -16.57
C SER A 249 -7.25 17.81 -15.78
N VAL A 250 -7.01 17.92 -14.46
CA VAL A 250 -6.93 16.74 -13.58
C VAL A 250 -8.25 15.98 -13.53
N ARG A 251 -9.40 16.67 -13.46
CA ARG A 251 -10.73 16.02 -13.51
C ARG A 251 -10.92 15.22 -14.80
N GLY A 252 -10.52 15.78 -15.94
CA GLY A 252 -10.58 15.09 -17.23
C GLY A 252 -9.69 13.86 -17.28
N GLU A 253 -8.43 13.98 -16.87
CA GLU A 253 -7.49 12.85 -16.87
C GLU A 253 -7.85 11.75 -15.86
N MET A 254 -8.54 12.10 -14.76
CA MET A 254 -8.88 11.20 -13.65
C MET A 254 -10.38 10.88 -13.57
N GLN A 255 -11.13 10.97 -14.67
CA GLN A 255 -12.59 10.81 -14.68
C GLN A 255 -13.10 9.47 -14.10
N ASP A 256 -12.35 8.40 -14.33
CA ASP A 256 -12.58 7.00 -13.91
C ASP A 256 -12.09 6.69 -12.49
N VAL A 257 -11.48 7.66 -11.81
CA VAL A 257 -11.01 7.51 -10.42
C VAL A 257 -12.09 7.98 -9.46
N ASN A 258 -12.57 7.07 -8.62
CA ASN A 258 -13.53 7.32 -7.54
C ASN A 258 -12.81 7.18 -6.21
N LEU A 259 -12.60 8.29 -5.49
CA LEU A 259 -11.85 8.26 -4.23
C LEU A 259 -12.70 7.91 -3.01
N TRP A 260 -13.99 8.21 -3.05
CA TRP A 260 -14.93 7.90 -1.97
C TRP A 260 -16.15 7.16 -2.50
N SER A 261 -16.71 6.27 -1.68
CA SER A 261 -18.01 5.65 -1.92
C SER A 261 -19.15 6.62 -1.56
N ALA A 262 -20.37 6.27 -1.98
CA ALA A 262 -21.57 7.09 -1.79
C ALA A 262 -21.91 7.33 -0.30
N ASP A 263 -21.51 6.43 0.58
CA ASP A 263 -21.64 6.52 2.04
C ASP A 263 -20.53 7.36 2.70
N GLY A 264 -19.61 7.93 1.92
CA GLY A 264 -18.53 8.79 2.40
C GLY A 264 -17.26 8.06 2.81
N TYR A 265 -17.22 6.73 2.79
CA TYR A 265 -16.03 5.95 3.12
C TYR A 265 -14.95 6.04 2.02
N PRO A 266 -13.66 5.87 2.36
CA PRO A 266 -12.61 5.71 1.38
C PRO A 266 -12.88 4.52 0.44
N SER A 267 -12.79 4.77 -0.86
CA SER A 267 -12.80 3.69 -1.87
C SER A 267 -11.56 2.80 -1.77
N CYS A 268 -11.58 1.66 -2.46
CA CYS A 268 -10.40 0.83 -2.67
C CYS A 268 -9.24 1.59 -3.35
N GLN A 269 -9.55 2.52 -4.27
CA GLN A 269 -8.56 3.33 -4.97
C GLN A 269 -7.88 4.32 -4.00
N LEU A 270 -8.64 4.99 -3.13
CA LEU A 270 -8.07 5.91 -2.13
C LEU A 270 -7.28 5.14 -1.06
N LEU A 271 -7.78 4.00 -0.59
CA LEU A 271 -7.04 3.11 0.32
C LEU A 271 -5.72 2.65 -0.30
N LYS A 272 -5.72 2.32 -1.60
CA LYS A 272 -4.49 1.99 -2.34
C LYS A 272 -3.50 3.16 -2.33
N LEU A 273 -3.93 4.37 -2.69
CA LEU A 273 -3.04 5.54 -2.69
C LEU A 273 -2.45 5.82 -1.30
N MET A 274 -3.26 5.73 -0.24
CA MET A 274 -2.79 5.89 1.13
C MET A 274 -1.79 4.79 1.52
N SER A 275 -2.06 3.52 1.14
CA SER A 275 -1.15 2.40 1.36
C SER A 275 0.18 2.58 0.61
N ASP A 276 0.14 3.05 -0.63
CA ASP A 276 1.31 3.35 -1.46
C ASP A 276 2.21 4.40 -0.78
N VAL A 277 1.62 5.47 -0.23
CA VAL A 277 2.34 6.50 0.55
C VAL A 277 3.03 5.87 1.77
N VAL A 278 2.31 5.04 2.53
CA VAL A 278 2.86 4.37 3.72
C VAL A 278 3.97 3.39 3.33
N SER A 279 3.81 2.68 2.22
CA SER A 279 4.81 1.74 1.68
C SER A 279 6.10 2.45 1.29
N GLY A 280 6.01 3.56 0.54
CA GLY A 280 7.15 4.41 0.21
C GLY A 280 7.85 4.94 1.46
N LEU A 281 7.08 5.40 2.45
CA LEU A 281 7.65 5.89 3.71
C LEU A 281 8.33 4.78 4.51
N SER A 282 7.73 3.59 4.55
CA SER A 282 8.34 2.41 5.18
C SER A 282 9.66 2.04 4.51
N HIS A 283 9.78 2.18 3.19
CA HIS A 283 11.03 1.95 2.47
C HIS A 283 12.10 2.99 2.87
N LEU A 284 11.77 4.29 2.85
CA LEU A 284 12.71 5.33 3.30
C LEU A 284 13.18 5.10 4.74
N HIS A 285 12.27 4.72 5.63
CA HIS A 285 12.59 4.45 7.03
C HIS A 285 13.49 3.21 7.20
N LYS A 286 13.34 2.17 6.35
CA LYS A 286 14.28 1.03 6.31
C LYS A 286 15.68 1.45 5.88
N LEU A 287 15.79 2.40 4.94
CA LEU A 287 17.05 3.03 4.55
C LEU A 287 17.60 4.02 5.59
N ARG A 288 16.93 4.16 6.75
CA ARG A 288 17.23 5.16 7.79
C ARG A 288 17.16 6.61 7.30
N MET A 289 16.40 6.87 6.24
CA MET A 289 16.12 8.21 5.73
C MET A 289 14.85 8.76 6.39
N ILE A 290 14.88 10.04 6.78
CA ILE A 290 13.71 10.80 7.23
C ILE A 290 13.38 11.80 6.13
N HIS A 291 12.12 11.83 5.67
CA HIS A 291 11.68 12.67 4.56
C HIS A 291 11.59 14.16 4.96
N ARG A 292 10.99 14.46 6.12
CA ARG A 292 10.85 15.79 6.76
C ARG A 292 9.93 16.80 6.05
N ASP A 293 9.44 16.51 4.84
CA ASP A 293 8.41 17.32 4.15
C ASP A 293 7.26 16.48 3.57
N ILE A 294 6.69 15.57 4.36
CA ILE A 294 5.50 14.82 3.93
C ILE A 294 4.27 15.74 3.96
N LYS A 295 3.63 15.91 2.81
CA LYS A 295 2.41 16.70 2.60
C LYS A 295 1.74 16.28 1.28
N PRO A 296 0.46 16.58 1.05
CA PRO A 296 -0.25 16.17 -0.16
C PRO A 296 0.39 16.66 -1.47
N GLN A 297 1.08 17.81 -1.46
CA GLN A 297 1.76 18.36 -2.63
C GLN A 297 3.00 17.56 -3.05
N ASN A 298 3.64 16.85 -2.10
CA ASN A 298 4.84 16.05 -2.35
C ASN A 298 4.53 14.55 -2.59
N VAL A 299 3.25 14.18 -2.56
CA VAL A 299 2.77 12.88 -3.00
C VAL A 299 2.27 13.02 -4.43
N LEU A 300 2.89 12.33 -5.38
CA LEU A 300 2.54 12.38 -6.79
C LEU A 300 1.72 11.15 -7.20
N ILE A 301 0.81 11.34 -8.15
CA ILE A 301 -0.11 10.32 -8.62
C ILE A 301 0.29 9.85 -10.02
N THR A 302 0.48 8.54 -10.16
CA THR A 302 0.60 7.86 -11.45
C THR A 302 -0.72 7.23 -11.82
N LYS A 303 -0.97 7.10 -13.13
CA LYS A 303 -2.15 6.40 -13.67
C LYS A 303 -1.75 5.31 -14.66
N ASN A 304 -0.73 5.56 -15.48
CA ASN A 304 -0.24 4.65 -16.50
C ASN A 304 1.25 4.33 -16.27
N PRO A 305 1.68 3.05 -16.32
CA PRO A 305 0.87 1.86 -16.59
C PRO A 305 -0.01 1.41 -15.41
N SER A 306 0.23 1.92 -14.20
CA SER A 306 -0.55 1.58 -13.02
C SER A 306 -0.92 2.81 -12.19
N PHE A 307 -2.13 2.77 -11.64
CA PHE A 307 -2.63 3.78 -10.72
C PHE A 307 -1.96 3.62 -9.35
N GLY A 308 -1.34 4.68 -8.85
CA GLY A 308 -0.65 4.63 -7.57
C GLY A 308 -0.10 5.96 -7.08
N ALA A 309 0.41 5.96 -5.85
CA ALA A 309 1.06 7.12 -5.24
C ALA A 309 2.57 6.93 -5.12
N LYS A 310 3.32 8.03 -5.27
CA LYS A 310 4.77 8.08 -5.13
C LYS A 310 5.22 9.27 -4.29
N LEU A 311 6.18 9.07 -3.40
CA LEU A 311 6.82 10.16 -2.65
C LEU A 311 7.84 10.88 -3.54
N SER A 312 7.90 12.20 -3.37
CA SER A 312 8.77 13.12 -4.12
C SER A 312 9.33 14.21 -3.21
N ASP A 313 10.24 15.04 -3.75
CA ASP A 313 10.83 16.21 -3.08
C ASP A 313 11.68 15.86 -1.84
N MET A 314 12.78 15.14 -2.09
CA MET A 314 13.73 14.72 -1.06
C MET A 314 14.85 15.72 -0.81
N GLY A 315 14.70 16.98 -1.25
CA GLY A 315 15.72 18.02 -1.12
C GLY A 315 16.07 18.38 0.32
N ILE A 316 15.16 18.11 1.25
CA ILE A 316 15.41 18.26 2.69
C ILE A 316 15.44 16.93 3.45
N SER A 317 15.47 15.77 2.77
CA SER A 317 15.57 14.49 3.48
C SER A 317 16.96 14.33 4.13
N LYS A 318 17.02 13.60 5.24
CA LYS A 318 18.29 13.31 5.94
C LYS A 318 18.38 11.86 6.38
N TYR A 319 19.57 11.28 6.25
CA TYR A 319 19.88 9.99 6.86
C TYR A 319 20.19 10.14 8.35
N LEU A 320 19.71 9.17 9.13
CA LEU A 320 20.21 8.94 10.47
C LEU A 320 21.59 8.29 10.40
N SER A 321 22.54 8.80 11.17
CA SER A 321 23.85 8.15 11.34
C SER A 321 23.67 6.72 11.86
N LYS A 322 24.58 5.79 11.50
CA LYS A 322 24.48 4.36 11.85
C LYS A 322 24.29 4.12 13.35
N ASP A 323 24.91 4.96 14.18
CA ASP A 323 24.88 4.83 15.64
C ASP A 323 23.80 5.69 16.32
N LYS A 324 22.94 6.37 15.55
CA LYS A 324 21.95 7.32 16.10
C LYS A 324 20.52 6.96 15.66
N SER A 325 19.60 7.09 16.60
CA SER A 325 18.14 6.95 16.38
C SER A 325 17.44 8.28 16.07
N SER A 326 18.18 9.39 16.12
CA SER A 326 17.68 10.75 15.91
C SER A 326 18.69 11.62 15.17
N LEU A 327 18.21 12.68 14.54
CA LEU A 327 19.05 13.81 14.18
C LEU A 327 19.52 14.48 15.48
N GLY A 328 20.79 14.86 15.55
CA GLY A 328 21.37 15.44 16.78
C GLY A 328 20.65 16.71 17.26
N ASN A 329 21.03 17.23 18.43
CA ASN A 329 20.37 18.32 19.16
C ASN A 329 20.32 19.70 18.44
N HIS A 330 20.73 19.78 17.18
CA HIS A 330 20.68 20.99 16.34
C HIS A 330 20.08 20.68 14.96
N ALA A 331 19.01 19.87 14.93
CA ALA A 331 18.31 19.60 13.70
C ALA A 331 17.65 20.88 13.19
N THR A 332 18.02 21.32 11.98
CA THR A 332 17.46 22.53 11.35
C THR A 332 15.93 22.43 11.31
N VAL A 333 15.26 23.49 11.79
CA VAL A 333 13.82 23.68 11.58
C VAL A 333 13.58 23.74 10.07
N CYS A 334 12.81 22.78 9.54
CA CYS A 334 12.54 22.62 8.11
C CYS A 334 11.20 21.91 7.90
N GLY A 335 10.77 21.84 6.64
CA GLY A 335 9.45 21.33 6.26
C GLY A 335 8.40 22.42 6.15
N THR A 336 7.25 22.07 5.59
CA THR A 336 6.19 23.02 5.25
C THR A 336 5.33 23.35 6.46
N ILE A 337 5.10 24.64 6.68
CA ILE A 337 4.29 25.19 7.76
C ILE A 337 2.93 24.47 7.84
N GLY A 338 2.56 24.06 9.05
CA GLY A 338 1.29 23.37 9.33
C GLY A 338 1.27 21.85 9.06
N TRP A 339 2.31 21.27 8.47
CA TRP A 339 2.46 19.80 8.29
C TRP A 339 3.57 19.20 9.17
N ARG A 340 4.30 20.05 9.89
CA ARG A 340 5.41 19.70 10.75
C ARG A 340 4.92 19.05 12.05
N ALA A 341 5.67 18.07 12.54
CA ALA A 341 5.46 17.50 13.86
C ALA A 341 5.80 18.51 14.97
N PRO A 342 5.21 18.39 16.17
CA PRO A 342 5.48 19.30 17.28
C PRO A 342 6.97 19.44 17.61
N GLU A 343 7.72 18.34 17.62
CA GLU A 343 9.15 18.35 17.88
C GLU A 343 10.00 18.98 16.77
N GLN A 344 9.42 19.35 15.63
CA GLN A 344 10.10 20.15 14.60
C GLN A 344 9.91 21.66 14.81
N LEU A 345 8.96 22.06 15.66
CA LEU A 345 8.69 23.47 16.00
C LEU A 345 9.61 23.99 17.11
N SER A 346 10.11 23.08 17.95
CA SER A 346 11.08 23.39 19.01
C SER A 346 12.52 23.28 18.52
N LEU A 347 13.39 24.22 18.94
CA LEU A 347 14.82 24.22 18.62
C LEU A 347 15.57 23.03 19.24
N ASP A 348 15.10 22.53 20.40
CA ASP A 348 15.71 21.40 21.12
C ASP A 348 15.00 20.07 20.81
N GLY A 349 14.03 20.09 19.90
CA GLY A 349 13.22 18.92 19.56
C GLY A 349 14.01 17.83 18.85
N ARG A 350 14.02 16.63 19.43
CA ARG A 350 14.72 15.47 18.86
C ARG A 350 13.95 14.89 17.68
N GLN A 351 14.40 15.19 16.46
CA GLN A 351 13.78 14.68 15.24
C GLN A 351 14.19 13.22 14.97
N THR A 352 13.19 12.35 14.82
CA THR A 352 13.34 10.94 14.42
C THR A 352 12.46 10.67 13.19
N GLN A 353 12.41 9.43 12.69
CA GLN A 353 11.45 9.01 11.65
C GLN A 353 9.98 9.29 12.02
N LYS A 354 9.70 9.53 13.31
CA LYS A 354 8.36 9.82 13.83
C LYS A 354 7.82 11.18 13.43
N VAL A 355 8.67 12.10 12.96
CA VAL A 355 8.20 13.36 12.38
C VAL A 355 7.38 13.10 11.12
N ASP A 356 7.86 12.19 10.26
CA ASP A 356 7.15 11.81 9.03
C ASP A 356 5.83 11.09 9.36
N MET A 357 5.78 10.35 10.47
CA MET A 357 4.57 9.64 10.89
C MET A 357 3.47 10.61 11.34
N PHE A 358 3.83 11.71 12.00
CA PHE A 358 2.87 12.77 12.32
C PHE A 358 2.33 13.44 11.06
N SER A 359 3.23 13.82 10.13
CA SER A 359 2.84 14.38 8.85
C SER A 359 1.96 13.42 8.04
N LEU A 360 2.26 12.11 8.06
CA LEU A 360 1.43 11.07 7.47
C LEU A 360 0.02 11.07 8.08
N GLY A 361 -0.12 11.17 9.40
CA GLY A 361 -1.43 11.27 10.06
C GLY A 361 -2.26 12.45 9.54
N CYS A 362 -1.63 13.60 9.31
CA CYS A 362 -2.29 14.77 8.71
C CYS A 362 -2.70 14.50 7.25
N VAL A 363 -1.85 13.82 6.46
CA VAL A 363 -2.15 13.44 5.06
C VAL A 363 -3.31 12.44 4.99
N LEU A 364 -3.34 11.42 5.85
CA LEU A 364 -4.43 10.44 5.89
C LEU A 364 -5.76 11.12 6.27
N PHE A 365 -5.74 12.02 7.25
CA PHE A 365 -6.92 12.83 7.58
C PHE A 365 -7.39 13.68 6.39
N PHE A 366 -6.46 14.34 5.69
CA PHE A 366 -6.75 15.13 4.49
C PHE A 366 -7.44 14.30 3.40
N CYS A 367 -6.97 13.07 3.17
CA CYS A 367 -7.58 12.13 2.25
C CYS A 367 -9.01 11.74 2.65
N VAL A 368 -9.21 11.30 3.89
CA VAL A 368 -10.52 10.81 4.36
C VAL A 368 -11.55 11.96 4.37
N THR A 369 -11.13 13.15 4.77
CA THR A 369 -12.02 14.31 4.94
C THR A 369 -12.18 15.19 3.71
N ARG A 370 -11.68 14.74 2.55
CA ARG A 370 -11.81 15.46 1.27
C ARG A 370 -11.13 16.84 1.28
N GLY A 371 -10.04 16.98 2.03
CA GLY A 371 -9.19 18.16 2.00
C GLY A 371 -9.10 18.96 3.31
N LYS A 372 -9.77 18.52 4.39
CA LYS A 372 -9.63 19.19 5.70
C LYS A 372 -8.30 18.83 6.37
N HIS A 373 -7.96 19.54 7.44
CA HIS A 373 -6.74 19.30 8.23
C HIS A 373 -7.12 19.16 9.71
N PRO A 374 -6.52 18.22 10.47
CA PRO A 374 -6.92 17.96 11.87
C PRO A 374 -6.68 19.16 12.79
N PHE A 375 -5.78 20.06 12.41
CA PHE A 375 -5.45 21.30 13.12
C PHE A 375 -6.05 22.56 12.46
N GLY A 376 -7.14 22.42 11.69
CA GLY A 376 -7.90 23.54 11.15
C GLY A 376 -7.22 24.30 9.99
N LYS A 377 -7.47 25.62 9.92
CA LYS A 377 -7.03 26.48 8.80
C LYS A 377 -5.53 26.77 8.86
N THR A 378 -4.91 27.00 7.71
CA THR A 378 -3.44 27.16 7.59
C THR A 378 -2.83 28.16 8.57
N THR A 379 -3.51 29.26 8.88
CA THR A 379 -3.03 30.33 9.78
C THR A 379 -2.93 29.93 11.26
N GLU A 380 -3.70 28.93 11.70
CA GLU A 380 -3.78 28.50 13.11
C GLU A 380 -3.12 27.14 13.37
N ARG A 381 -2.74 26.40 12.31
CA ARG A 381 -2.26 25.01 12.42
C ARG A 381 -1.09 24.85 13.37
N GLU A 382 -0.06 25.67 13.25
CA GLU A 382 1.17 25.47 14.06
C GLU A 382 0.91 25.72 15.55
N TYR A 383 0.13 26.76 15.88
CA TYR A 383 -0.31 27.00 17.25
C TYR A 383 -1.07 25.79 17.80
N LYS A 384 -2.03 25.27 17.02
CA LYS A 384 -2.83 24.11 17.41
C LYS A 384 -2.00 22.82 17.51
N ILE A 385 -1.00 22.63 16.65
CA ILE A 385 -0.06 21.48 16.72
C ILE A 385 0.77 21.56 18.00
N ASP A 386 1.34 22.72 18.30
CA ASP A 386 2.17 22.93 19.49
C ASP A 386 1.38 22.69 20.79
N HIS A 387 0.11 23.09 20.81
CA HIS A 387 -0.80 22.94 21.96
C HIS A 387 -1.63 21.65 21.93
N ASN A 388 -1.40 20.74 20.97
CA ASN A 388 -2.14 19.48 20.79
C ASN A 388 -3.68 19.67 20.69
N ILE A 389 -4.13 20.74 20.03
CA ILE A 389 -5.55 21.06 19.79
C ILE A 389 -5.96 20.55 18.41
N LYS A 390 -6.38 19.28 18.34
CA LYS A 390 -6.85 18.62 17.12
C LYS A 390 -8.34 18.34 17.16
N ASP A 391 -8.98 18.39 16.00
CA ASP A 391 -10.38 18.00 15.78
C ASP A 391 -10.42 16.80 14.83
N LEU A 392 -10.84 15.65 15.37
CA LEU A 392 -10.98 14.39 14.62
C LEU A 392 -12.44 13.97 14.40
N SER A 393 -13.41 14.83 14.74
CA SER A 393 -14.85 14.54 14.62
C SER A 393 -15.25 14.09 13.21
N CYS A 394 -14.61 14.67 12.18
CA CYS A 394 -14.85 14.36 10.78
C CYS A 394 -14.45 12.93 10.37
N VAL A 395 -13.76 12.16 11.21
CA VAL A 395 -13.38 10.76 10.92
C VAL A 395 -13.92 9.77 11.95
N GLU A 396 -14.62 10.21 12.99
CA GLU A 396 -15.18 9.33 14.04
C GLU A 396 -16.19 8.31 13.50
N PHE A 397 -16.88 8.64 12.40
CA PHE A 397 -17.80 7.71 11.73
C PHE A 397 -17.09 6.49 11.10
N ILE A 398 -15.76 6.55 10.97
CA ILE A 398 -14.90 5.42 10.58
C ILE A 398 -13.96 5.11 11.75
N PRO A 399 -14.37 4.26 12.71
CA PRO A 399 -13.61 4.04 13.94
C PRO A 399 -12.16 3.59 13.70
N GLU A 400 -11.89 2.81 12.66
CA GLU A 400 -10.54 2.39 12.27
C GLU A 400 -9.68 3.54 11.75
N ALA A 401 -10.27 4.50 11.02
CA ALA A 401 -9.55 5.68 10.54
C ALA A 401 -9.23 6.61 11.71
N HIS A 402 -10.22 6.87 12.57
CA HIS A 402 -10.06 7.66 13.77
C HIS A 402 -8.95 7.10 14.66
N ASP A 403 -8.98 5.79 14.93
CA ASP A 403 -7.96 5.14 15.76
C ASP A 403 -6.55 5.25 15.17
N LEU A 404 -6.39 4.99 13.87
CA LEU A 404 -5.11 5.10 13.19
C LEU A 404 -4.55 6.53 13.24
N ILE A 405 -5.38 7.51 12.87
CA ILE A 405 -4.98 8.91 12.80
C ILE A 405 -4.65 9.44 14.20
N LEU A 406 -5.43 9.05 15.22
CA LEU A 406 -5.15 9.41 16.61
C LEU A 406 -3.76 8.97 17.05
N HIS A 407 -3.38 7.72 16.79
CA HIS A 407 -2.05 7.21 17.13
C HIS A 407 -0.94 7.89 16.31
N LEU A 408 -1.17 8.23 15.05
CA LEU A 408 -0.17 8.94 14.24
C LEU A 408 0.04 10.39 14.71
N LEU A 409 -1.00 11.04 15.22
CA LEU A 409 -0.97 12.42 15.72
C LEU A 409 -0.74 12.52 17.22
N ASP A 410 -0.10 11.51 17.83
CA ASP A 410 0.29 11.57 19.23
C ASP A 410 1.35 12.67 19.45
N GLN A 411 1.23 13.41 20.56
CA GLN A 411 2.20 14.46 20.90
C GLN A 411 3.56 13.84 21.25
N ASP A 412 3.59 12.67 21.91
CA ASP A 412 4.82 11.92 22.17
C ASP A 412 5.22 11.11 20.92
N PRO A 413 6.36 11.41 20.27
CA PRO A 413 6.81 10.67 19.09
C PRO A 413 7.00 9.16 19.34
N LYS A 414 7.23 8.73 20.58
CA LYS A 414 7.43 7.32 20.94
C LYS A 414 6.14 6.50 20.84
N LEU A 415 5.00 7.13 21.10
CA LEU A 415 3.69 6.50 21.06
C LEU A 415 3.12 6.38 19.65
N ARG A 416 3.63 7.20 18.71
CA ARG A 416 3.22 7.12 17.31
C ARG A 416 3.53 5.75 16.72
N LEU A 417 2.71 5.27 15.78
CA LEU A 417 3.00 4.04 15.03
C LEU A 417 4.20 4.22 14.09
N LYS A 418 4.89 3.13 13.73
CA LYS A 418 5.87 3.08 12.63
C LYS A 418 5.15 2.83 11.31
N ALA A 419 5.74 3.24 10.18
CA ALA A 419 5.16 2.99 8.86
C ALA A 419 4.85 1.51 8.60
N SER A 420 5.73 0.60 9.04
CA SER A 420 5.47 -0.83 8.97
C SER A 420 4.26 -1.27 9.79
N GLU A 421 3.99 -0.66 10.94
CA GLU A 421 2.84 -0.99 11.80
C GLU A 421 1.53 -0.42 11.22
N VAL A 422 1.60 0.77 10.62
CA VAL A 422 0.46 1.38 9.90
C VAL A 422 -0.05 0.47 8.77
N LEU A 423 0.87 -0.15 8.02
CA LEU A 423 0.51 -1.12 6.98
C LEU A 423 -0.20 -2.39 7.51
N HIS A 424 -0.18 -2.65 8.82
CA HIS A 424 -0.89 -3.79 9.42
C HIS A 424 -2.19 -3.37 10.10
N HIS A 425 -2.50 -2.07 10.13
CA HIS A 425 -3.67 -1.56 10.81
C HIS A 425 -4.98 -1.97 10.11
N PRO A 426 -6.06 -2.30 10.85
CA PRO A 426 -7.35 -2.72 10.28
C PRO A 426 -7.99 -1.74 9.28
N PHE A 427 -7.57 -0.47 9.32
CA PHE A 427 -8.00 0.55 8.35
C PHE A 427 -7.67 0.17 6.90
N PHE A 428 -6.60 -0.60 6.66
CA PHE A 428 -6.19 -1.05 5.33
C PHE A 428 -6.61 -2.48 4.99
N TRP A 429 -7.39 -3.14 5.85
CA TRP A 429 -7.82 -4.52 5.60
C TRP A 429 -8.96 -4.60 4.59
N SER A 430 -8.94 -5.61 3.73
CA SER A 430 -10.10 -5.94 2.90
C SER A 430 -11.27 -6.46 3.75
N SER A 431 -12.49 -6.39 3.23
CA SER A 431 -13.66 -7.00 3.88
C SER A 431 -13.46 -8.47 4.24
N TYR A 432 -12.77 -9.23 3.38
CA TYR A 432 -12.38 -10.59 3.70
C TYR A 432 -11.46 -10.67 4.93
N MET A 433 -10.40 -9.86 4.99
CA MET A 433 -9.49 -9.84 6.14
C MET A 433 -10.20 -9.40 7.43
N ARG A 434 -11.10 -8.41 7.34
CA ARG A 434 -11.91 -7.95 8.48
C ARG A 434 -12.77 -9.09 9.04
N LEU A 435 -13.51 -9.78 8.16
CA LEU A 435 -14.36 -10.91 8.55
C LEU A 435 -13.54 -12.10 9.05
N LYS A 436 -12.42 -12.40 8.39
CA LYS A 436 -11.51 -13.48 8.81
C LYS A 436 -10.92 -13.20 10.19
N PHE A 437 -10.56 -11.95 10.49
CA PHE A 437 -10.07 -11.59 11.81
C PHE A 437 -11.12 -11.85 12.89
N LEU A 438 -12.35 -11.36 12.68
CA LEU A 438 -13.45 -11.59 13.62
C LEU A 438 -13.79 -13.08 13.77
N HIS A 439 -13.68 -13.85 12.68
CA HIS A 439 -13.79 -15.30 12.68
C HIS A 439 -12.71 -15.94 13.58
N ASP A 440 -11.44 -15.64 13.35
CA ASP A 440 -10.31 -16.23 14.07
C ASP A 440 -10.34 -15.85 15.57
N VAL A 441 -10.74 -14.61 15.89
CA VAL A 441 -10.99 -14.18 17.28
C VAL A 441 -12.11 -15.00 17.91
N SER A 442 -13.24 -15.17 17.20
CA SER A 442 -14.35 -15.99 17.69
C SER A 442 -13.89 -17.41 18.03
N ASP A 443 -13.10 -18.05 17.17
CA ASP A 443 -12.62 -19.41 17.40
C ASP A 443 -11.67 -19.50 18.58
N LYS A 444 -10.72 -18.56 18.68
CA LYS A 444 -9.76 -18.53 19.79
C LYS A 444 -10.46 -18.39 21.13
N VAL A 445 -11.44 -17.49 21.21
CA VAL A 445 -12.20 -17.24 22.44
C VAL A 445 -13.00 -18.45 22.89
N GLU A 446 -13.58 -19.23 21.97
CA GLU A 446 -14.25 -20.48 22.31
C GLU A 446 -13.29 -21.52 22.90
N VAL A 447 -12.09 -21.62 22.32
CA VAL A 447 -11.05 -22.54 22.78
C VAL A 447 -10.60 -22.17 24.19
N GLU A 448 -10.30 -20.89 24.44
CA GLU A 448 -9.87 -20.42 25.77
C GLU A 448 -11.00 -20.56 26.81
N ALA A 449 -12.26 -20.25 26.45
CA ALA A 449 -13.40 -20.43 27.35
C ALA A 449 -13.68 -21.90 27.70
N LYS A 450 -13.35 -22.85 26.80
CA LYS A 450 -13.42 -24.29 27.11
C LYS A 450 -12.29 -24.73 28.04
N LYS A 451 -11.07 -24.24 27.81
CA LYS A 451 -9.92 -24.51 28.69
C LYS A 451 -10.18 -24.04 30.11
N ALA A 452 -10.69 -22.81 30.28
CA ALA A 452 -11.03 -22.25 31.59
C ALA A 452 -12.06 -23.11 32.36
N ARG A 453 -13.07 -23.66 31.67
CA ARG A 453 -14.07 -24.57 32.27
C ARG A 453 -13.54 -25.96 32.60
N SER A 454 -12.47 -26.40 31.95
CA SER A 454 -11.86 -27.72 32.15
C SER A 454 -10.87 -27.79 33.32
N VAL A 455 -10.51 -26.63 33.92
CA VAL A 455 -9.69 -26.60 35.13
C VAL A 455 -10.56 -27.03 36.32
N PRO A 456 -10.23 -28.12 37.04
CA PRO A 456 -11.02 -28.54 38.20
C PRO A 456 -10.99 -27.45 39.27
N LEU A 457 -12.17 -27.02 39.75
CA LEU A 457 -12.26 -26.35 41.05
C LEU A 457 -11.63 -27.30 42.08
N LYS A 458 -10.41 -27.02 42.55
CA LYS A 458 -9.96 -27.63 43.80
C LYS A 458 -10.95 -27.19 44.86
N ALA A 459 -11.68 -28.16 45.39
CA ALA A 459 -12.68 -27.99 46.41
C ALA A 459 -12.11 -27.12 47.55
N SER A 460 -12.84 -26.06 47.87
CA SER A 460 -12.76 -25.35 49.12
C SER A 460 -12.92 -26.36 50.27
N GLY A 461 -11.85 -26.61 51.02
CA GLY A 461 -11.89 -27.56 52.12
C GLY A 461 -10.55 -28.03 52.67
N ALA A 462 -9.61 -27.11 52.93
CA ALA A 462 -8.58 -27.32 53.95
C ALA A 462 -7.93 -25.98 54.32
N VAL A 463 -8.08 -25.59 55.59
CA VAL A 463 -7.34 -24.49 56.20
C VAL A 463 -5.88 -24.93 56.32
N THR A 464 -4.99 -24.32 55.54
CA THR A 464 -3.56 -24.27 55.85
C THR A 464 -3.04 -22.86 55.58
N HIS A 465 -2.66 -22.18 56.66
CA HIS A 465 -1.97 -20.90 56.63
C HIS A 465 -0.62 -20.97 55.89
N LYS A 466 -0.25 -19.85 55.25
CA LYS A 466 1.05 -19.47 54.63
C LYS A 466 1.35 -20.18 53.29
N VAL A 467 1.66 -19.52 52.18
CA VAL A 467 2.28 -18.21 51.93
C VAL A 467 1.57 -17.57 50.72
N GLU A 468 0.87 -16.46 50.95
CA GLU A 468 0.47 -15.55 49.87
C GLU A 468 1.67 -14.65 49.57
N SER A 469 2.42 -14.97 48.52
CA SER A 469 3.45 -14.09 47.97
C SER A 469 3.18 -13.86 46.48
N GLU A 470 2.62 -12.69 46.18
CA GLU A 470 2.92 -11.84 45.02
C GLU A 470 2.63 -12.36 43.59
N ALA A 471 2.01 -13.54 43.39
CA ALA A 471 1.74 -14.07 42.04
C ALA A 471 0.29 -13.87 41.52
N GLU A 472 -0.65 -13.39 42.33
CA GLU A 472 -2.07 -13.34 41.95
C GLU A 472 -2.52 -12.02 41.30
N ALA A 473 -1.81 -10.92 41.50
CA ALA A 473 -2.13 -9.62 40.87
C ALA A 473 -1.85 -9.56 39.35
N GLY A 474 -1.28 -10.62 38.75
CA GLY A 474 -0.88 -10.68 37.34
C GLY A 474 -1.82 -11.44 36.40
N LYS A 475 -2.84 -12.16 36.92
CA LYS A 475 -3.72 -13.00 36.10
C LYS A 475 -4.92 -12.25 35.49
N ASP A 476 -5.37 -11.17 36.10
CA ASP A 476 -6.51 -10.39 35.62
C ASP A 476 -6.27 -9.74 34.25
N ASN A 477 -5.00 -9.61 33.85
CA ASN A 477 -4.61 -8.99 32.58
C ASN A 477 -4.55 -9.98 31.39
N LEU A 478 -4.90 -11.26 31.59
CA LEU A 478 -4.63 -12.35 30.64
C LEU A 478 -5.85 -13.12 30.11
N ASP A 479 -7.08 -12.70 30.44
CA ASP A 479 -8.30 -13.40 30.00
C ASP A 479 -8.93 -12.72 28.79
N LEU A 480 -8.52 -13.15 27.59
CA LEU A 480 -9.04 -12.66 26.30
C LEU A 480 -10.59 -12.71 26.22
N PRO A 481 -11.26 -13.83 26.56
CA PRO A 481 -12.72 -13.88 26.67
C PRO A 481 -13.34 -12.77 27.54
N LYS A 482 -12.80 -12.52 28.74
CA LYS A 482 -13.34 -11.50 29.66
C LYS A 482 -13.15 -10.09 29.10
N LYS A 483 -11.94 -9.77 28.62
CA LYS A 483 -11.64 -8.46 28.02
C LYS A 483 -12.50 -8.14 26.80
N LEU A 484 -12.90 -9.16 26.04
CA LEU A 484 -13.87 -8.96 24.97
C LEU A 484 -15.26 -8.65 25.52
N GLU A 485 -15.75 -9.37 26.52
CA GLU A 485 -17.06 -9.02 27.11
C GLU A 485 -17.07 -7.61 27.71
N ASP A 486 -15.94 -7.12 28.24
CA ASP A 486 -15.82 -5.75 28.77
C ASP A 486 -16.06 -4.65 27.70
N ILE A 487 -15.87 -4.95 26.41
CA ILE A 487 -16.12 -3.98 25.31
C ILE A 487 -17.54 -4.06 24.74
N ALA A 488 -18.38 -5.01 25.18
CA ALA A 488 -19.73 -5.25 24.65
C ALA A 488 -20.59 -3.98 24.57
N HIS A 489 -20.66 -3.24 25.68
CA HIS A 489 -21.48 -2.02 25.77
C HIS A 489 -21.03 -0.95 24.76
N SER A 490 -19.72 -0.80 24.56
CA SER A 490 -19.17 0.16 23.60
C SER A 490 -19.47 -0.21 22.14
N VAL A 491 -19.71 -1.50 21.85
CA VAL A 491 -19.92 -2.01 20.49
C VAL A 491 -21.38 -1.97 20.07
N PHE A 492 -22.31 -2.31 20.97
CA PHE A 492 -23.73 -2.48 20.61
C PHE A 492 -24.74 -1.98 21.66
N GLY A 493 -24.30 -1.30 22.72
CA GLY A 493 -25.19 -0.83 23.78
C GLY A 493 -25.62 -1.96 24.71
N GLU A 494 -26.90 -2.33 24.70
CA GLU A 494 -27.43 -3.33 25.63
C GLU A 494 -27.60 -4.71 24.99
N ASP A 495 -28.19 -4.77 23.79
CA ASP A 495 -28.53 -6.03 23.13
C ASP A 495 -28.31 -5.92 21.61
N TRP A 496 -27.32 -6.66 21.10
CA TRP A 496 -26.98 -6.64 19.67
C TRP A 496 -28.03 -7.28 18.77
N THR A 497 -28.90 -8.16 19.30
CA THR A 497 -29.92 -8.85 18.50
C THR A 497 -30.99 -7.90 18.01
N ASN A 498 -31.24 -6.81 18.74
CA ASN A 498 -32.18 -5.75 18.34
C ASN A 498 -31.71 -4.96 17.11
N LEU A 499 -30.42 -5.00 16.79
CA LEU A 499 -29.82 -4.31 15.65
C LEU A 499 -29.84 -5.16 14.37
N MET A 500 -30.24 -6.42 14.46
CA MET A 500 -30.19 -7.39 13.37
C MET A 500 -31.55 -7.54 12.67
N ASP A 501 -31.53 -7.80 11.36
CA ASP A 501 -32.75 -8.14 10.62
C ASP A 501 -33.38 -9.44 11.11
N LYS A 502 -34.72 -9.45 11.22
CA LYS A 502 -35.50 -10.60 11.71
C LYS A 502 -35.23 -11.88 10.93
N ASP A 503 -35.13 -11.77 9.60
CA ASP A 503 -34.86 -12.91 8.72
C ASP A 503 -33.43 -13.46 8.94
N VAL A 504 -32.46 -12.59 9.15
CA VAL A 504 -31.07 -12.98 9.45
C VAL A 504 -30.98 -13.66 10.82
N MET A 505 -31.67 -13.12 11.84
CA MET A 505 -31.74 -13.73 13.17
C MET A 505 -32.45 -15.08 13.17
N LYS A 506 -33.52 -15.22 12.37
CA LYS A 506 -34.20 -16.51 12.20
C LYS A 506 -33.25 -17.54 11.60
N ASP A 507 -32.55 -17.17 10.53
CA ASP A 507 -31.58 -18.03 9.84
C ASP A 507 -30.36 -18.39 10.71
N LEU A 508 -29.91 -17.50 11.59
CA LEU A 508 -28.88 -17.78 12.59
C LEU A 508 -29.31 -18.85 13.62
N ASN A 509 -30.61 -18.94 13.92
CA ASN A 509 -31.15 -19.82 14.95
C ASN A 509 -31.71 -21.16 14.43
N LEU A 510 -31.82 -21.36 13.11
CA LEU A 510 -32.49 -22.53 12.51
C LEU A 510 -31.99 -23.89 13.02
N ASN A 511 -30.70 -24.01 13.34
CA ASN A 511 -30.06 -25.26 13.77
C ASN A 511 -29.42 -25.15 15.17
N ARG A 512 -29.91 -24.24 16.02
CA ARG A 512 -29.38 -24.04 17.38
C ARG A 512 -30.38 -24.47 18.44
N HIS A 513 -29.90 -25.20 19.45
CA HIS A 513 -30.68 -25.56 20.63
C HIS A 513 -30.89 -24.38 21.59
N THR A 514 -29.99 -23.39 21.57
CA THR A 514 -30.10 -22.16 22.36
C THR A 514 -29.90 -20.94 21.48
N SER A 515 -30.77 -19.94 21.69
CA SER A 515 -30.66 -18.65 21.03
C SER A 515 -29.35 -17.96 21.42
N TYR A 516 -28.91 -17.05 20.57
CA TYR A 516 -27.83 -16.15 20.92
C TYR A 516 -28.24 -15.24 22.08
N GLU A 517 -27.35 -15.11 23.07
CA GLU A 517 -27.44 -14.10 24.12
C GLU A 517 -27.05 -12.72 23.56
N GLY A 518 -28.00 -11.79 23.64
CA GLY A 518 -27.86 -10.46 23.06
C GLY A 518 -26.93 -9.51 23.80
N SER A 519 -26.64 -9.77 25.07
CA SER A 519 -25.68 -9.00 25.88
C SER A 519 -24.22 -9.44 25.67
N SER A 520 -23.96 -10.55 24.98
CA SER A 520 -22.62 -11.13 24.84
C SER A 520 -21.98 -10.81 23.49
N ILE A 521 -20.80 -10.17 23.51
CA ILE A 521 -20.02 -9.92 22.29
C ILE A 521 -19.49 -11.22 21.69
N ARG A 522 -19.21 -12.23 22.51
CA ARG A 522 -18.74 -13.54 22.03
C ARG A 522 -19.81 -14.20 21.17
N HIS A 523 -21.07 -14.03 21.55
CA HIS A 523 -22.20 -14.49 20.75
C HIS A 523 -22.38 -13.69 19.46
N LEU A 524 -22.14 -12.38 19.46
CA LEU A 524 -22.08 -11.59 18.23
C LEU A 524 -20.95 -12.06 17.30
N LEU A 525 -19.73 -12.22 17.82
CA LEU A 525 -18.58 -12.74 17.06
C LEU A 525 -18.88 -14.13 16.47
N ARG A 526 -19.51 -15.01 17.25
CA ARG A 526 -19.94 -16.34 16.78
C ARG A 526 -21.01 -16.24 15.69
N ALA A 527 -21.88 -15.22 15.72
CA ALA A 527 -22.86 -14.99 14.67
C ALA A 527 -22.19 -14.52 13.36
N VAL A 528 -21.24 -13.58 13.44
CA VAL A 528 -20.42 -13.14 12.30
C VAL A 528 -19.70 -14.34 11.68
N ARG A 529 -18.98 -15.11 12.50
CA ARG A 529 -18.26 -16.32 12.09
C ARG A 529 -19.16 -17.31 11.36
N ASN A 530 -20.32 -17.63 11.94
CA ASN A 530 -21.24 -18.61 11.35
C ASN A 530 -21.80 -18.13 10.01
N LYS A 531 -22.11 -16.82 9.86
CA LYS A 531 -22.57 -16.30 8.57
C LYS A 531 -21.47 -16.18 7.54
N PHE A 532 -20.24 -15.93 7.96
CA PHE A 532 -19.09 -15.95 7.06
C PHE A 532 -18.84 -17.35 6.49
N ASN A 533 -18.87 -18.39 7.33
CA ASN A 533 -18.61 -19.77 6.89
C ASN A 533 -19.73 -20.35 6.03
N HIS A 534 -20.97 -19.92 6.22
CA HIS A 534 -22.15 -20.45 5.53
C HIS A 534 -22.83 -19.42 4.61
N LEU A 535 -22.10 -18.39 4.16
CA LEU A 535 -22.68 -17.33 3.32
C LEU A 535 -23.23 -17.88 2.00
N MET A 536 -22.53 -18.86 1.41
CA MET A 536 -22.93 -19.49 0.15
C MET A 536 -24.17 -20.37 0.29
N ASP A 537 -24.36 -20.97 1.47
CA ASP A 537 -25.50 -21.86 1.78
C ASP A 537 -26.73 -21.09 2.27
N ALA A 538 -26.60 -19.78 2.52
CA ALA A 538 -27.68 -18.96 3.05
C ALA A 538 -28.86 -18.86 2.05
N PRO A 539 -30.11 -18.80 2.52
CA PRO A 539 -31.27 -18.59 1.66
C PRO A 539 -31.17 -17.29 0.85
N GLU A 540 -31.72 -17.26 -0.36
CA GLU A 540 -31.66 -16.06 -1.23
C GLU A 540 -32.24 -14.81 -0.58
N LYS A 541 -33.28 -14.96 0.26
CA LYS A 541 -33.83 -13.85 1.06
C LYS A 541 -32.79 -13.25 2.02
N VAL A 542 -31.94 -14.09 2.62
CA VAL A 542 -30.88 -13.67 3.55
C VAL A 542 -29.71 -13.08 2.78
N LYS A 543 -29.30 -13.68 1.66
CA LYS A 543 -28.27 -13.13 0.76
C LYS A 543 -28.67 -11.77 0.18
N ALA A 544 -29.96 -11.52 -0.06
CA ALA A 544 -30.45 -10.21 -0.48
C ALA A 544 -30.23 -9.12 0.60
N ILE A 545 -30.15 -9.51 1.87
CA ILE A 545 -29.91 -8.60 3.00
C ILE A 545 -28.42 -8.48 3.32
N LEU A 546 -27.71 -9.62 3.42
CA LEU A 546 -26.30 -9.70 3.80
C LEU A 546 -25.35 -9.45 2.63
N GLY A 547 -25.83 -9.51 1.40
CA GLY A 547 -25.00 -9.68 0.20
C GLY A 547 -24.60 -11.13 -0.03
N SER A 548 -24.13 -11.40 -1.26
CA SER A 548 -23.72 -12.74 -1.72
C SER A 548 -22.21 -12.98 -1.65
N ASN A 549 -21.44 -12.02 -1.11
CA ASN A 549 -19.99 -12.08 -1.03
C ASN A 549 -19.47 -11.41 0.26
N PRO A 550 -18.18 -11.57 0.60
CA PRO A 550 -17.60 -11.00 1.83
C PRO A 550 -17.75 -9.48 1.95
N ASN A 551 -17.76 -8.73 0.84
CA ASN A 551 -17.89 -7.27 0.90
C ASN A 551 -19.28 -6.86 1.39
N GLY A 552 -20.34 -7.53 0.88
CA GLY A 552 -21.70 -7.30 1.37
C GLY A 552 -21.84 -7.65 2.85
N LEU A 553 -21.28 -8.78 3.26
CA LEU A 553 -21.41 -9.27 4.64
C LEU A 553 -20.69 -8.33 5.62
N ASP A 554 -19.47 -7.91 5.28
CA ASP A 554 -18.69 -6.94 6.06
C ASP A 554 -19.42 -5.59 6.14
N ALA A 555 -19.97 -5.09 5.02
CA ALA A 555 -20.75 -3.86 5.00
C ALA A 555 -21.99 -3.96 5.90
N TYR A 556 -22.70 -5.10 5.89
CA TYR A 556 -23.87 -5.33 6.73
C TYR A 556 -23.52 -5.23 8.23
N PHE A 557 -22.45 -5.90 8.67
CA PHE A 557 -22.03 -5.88 10.07
C PHE A 557 -21.37 -4.56 10.47
N THR A 558 -20.51 -3.99 9.62
CA THR A 558 -19.84 -2.71 9.90
C THR A 558 -20.84 -1.58 10.05
N LYS A 559 -21.91 -1.56 9.24
CA LYS A 559 -22.97 -0.54 9.37
C LYS A 559 -23.72 -0.60 10.71
N ARG A 560 -23.89 -1.81 11.27
CA ARG A 560 -24.64 -2.04 12.52
C ARG A 560 -23.77 -1.97 13.77
N PHE A 561 -22.53 -2.41 13.64
CA PHE A 561 -21.56 -2.51 14.72
C PHE A 561 -20.25 -1.85 14.29
N PRO A 562 -20.23 -0.53 14.06
CA PRO A 562 -19.09 0.17 13.48
C PRO A 562 -17.81 0.03 14.32
N ARG A 563 -17.95 -0.21 15.63
CA ARG A 563 -16.82 -0.36 16.56
C ARG A 563 -16.36 -1.80 16.76
N LEU A 564 -17.10 -2.81 16.26
CA LEU A 564 -16.84 -4.22 16.53
C LEU A 564 -15.41 -4.62 16.15
N LEU A 565 -14.96 -4.24 14.94
CA LEU A 565 -13.63 -4.61 14.47
C LEU A 565 -12.54 -3.94 15.28
N ILE A 566 -12.58 -2.61 15.43
CA ILE A 566 -11.49 -1.86 16.04
C ILE A 566 -11.35 -2.18 17.53
N GLU A 567 -12.46 -2.36 18.25
CA GLU A 567 -12.42 -2.72 19.68
C GLU A 567 -11.92 -4.16 19.88
N SER A 568 -12.36 -5.10 19.03
CA SER A 568 -11.81 -6.46 19.05
C SER A 568 -10.30 -6.47 18.75
N TYR A 569 -9.86 -5.66 17.77
CA TYR A 569 -8.45 -5.50 17.43
C TYR A 569 -7.63 -4.92 18.59
N LYS A 570 -8.14 -3.93 19.31
CA LYS A 570 -7.47 -3.35 20.50
C LYS A 570 -7.29 -4.38 21.60
N VAL A 571 -8.34 -5.14 21.92
CA VAL A 571 -8.28 -6.20 22.93
C VAL A 571 -7.22 -7.23 22.54
N VAL A 572 -7.23 -7.71 21.29
CA VAL A 572 -6.24 -8.68 20.79
C VAL A 572 -4.82 -8.10 20.78
N SER A 573 -4.64 -6.85 20.37
CA SER A 573 -3.32 -6.21 20.29
C SER A 573 -2.64 -6.06 21.66
N GLN A 574 -3.43 -5.99 22.72
CA GLN A 574 -2.98 -5.91 24.12
C GLN A 574 -2.90 -7.29 24.78
N SER A 575 -3.33 -8.36 24.10
CA SER A 575 -3.33 -9.71 24.64
C SER A 575 -2.05 -10.48 24.29
N PRO A 576 -1.70 -11.55 25.04
CA PRO A 576 -0.57 -12.41 24.70
C PRO A 576 -0.73 -13.12 23.35
N GLU A 577 -1.96 -13.38 22.92
CA GLU A 577 -2.32 -14.06 21.68
C GLU A 577 -2.07 -13.22 20.42
N LYS A 578 -1.74 -11.92 20.56
CA LYS A 578 -1.53 -11.02 19.42
C LYS A 578 -0.62 -11.58 18.33
N LYS A 579 0.46 -12.28 18.71
CA LYS A 579 1.42 -12.84 17.74
C LYS A 579 0.79 -13.95 16.91
N GLU A 580 -0.08 -14.75 17.52
CA GLU A 580 -0.78 -15.84 16.86
C GLU A 580 -1.92 -15.30 15.99
N LEU A 581 -2.76 -14.43 16.56
CA LEU A 581 -3.94 -13.91 15.87
C LEU A 581 -3.63 -12.88 14.79
N LEU A 582 -2.54 -12.10 14.90
CA LEU A 582 -2.22 -11.05 13.92
C LEU A 582 -1.15 -11.46 12.90
N ALA A 583 -0.53 -12.64 13.01
CA ALA A 583 0.54 -13.08 12.10
C ALA A 583 0.12 -13.12 10.61
N GLY A 584 -1.16 -13.43 10.33
CA GLY A 584 -1.70 -13.51 8.97
C GLY A 584 -2.21 -12.18 8.40
N TYR A 585 -2.29 -11.12 9.21
CA TYR A 585 -2.99 -9.89 8.85
C TYR A 585 -2.02 -8.80 8.39
N THR A 586 -1.31 -9.09 7.30
CA THR A 586 -0.32 -8.18 6.69
C THR A 586 -0.82 -7.63 5.35
N ILE A 587 -0.46 -6.39 5.00
CA ILE A 587 -0.77 -5.83 3.67
C ILE A 587 -0.16 -6.66 2.52
N THR A 588 0.92 -7.40 2.76
CA THR A 588 1.45 -8.34 1.75
C THR A 588 0.43 -9.43 1.38
N ALA A 589 -0.43 -9.84 2.32
CA ALA A 589 -1.56 -10.74 2.03
C ALA A 589 -2.67 -10.04 1.24
N TYR A 590 -2.91 -8.75 1.50
CA TYR A 590 -3.85 -7.90 0.77
C TYR A 590 -3.43 -7.63 -0.68
N LEU A 591 -2.17 -7.25 -0.92
CA LEU A 591 -1.63 -7.03 -2.27
C LEU A 591 -1.58 -8.32 -3.09
N LYS A 592 -1.28 -9.46 -2.45
CA LYS A 592 -1.46 -10.77 -3.07
C LYS A 592 -2.91 -10.96 -3.52
N CYS A 593 -3.89 -10.79 -2.63
CA CYS A 593 -5.32 -10.89 -2.98
C CYS A 593 -5.75 -9.94 -4.11
N LEU A 594 -5.26 -8.69 -4.14
CA LEU A 594 -5.57 -7.75 -5.22
C LEU A 594 -4.95 -8.14 -6.56
N MET A 595 -3.71 -8.64 -6.59
CA MET A 595 -3.09 -9.15 -7.82
C MET A 595 -3.82 -10.38 -8.40
N TYR A 596 -4.59 -11.11 -7.57
CA TYR A 596 -5.39 -12.25 -8.03
C TYR A 596 -6.83 -11.86 -8.44
N CYS A 597 -7.25 -10.61 -8.24
CA CYS A 597 -8.59 -10.10 -8.57
C CYS A 597 -8.63 -9.10 -9.74
N SER A 598 -7.46 -8.68 -10.24
CA SER A 598 -7.27 -7.88 -11.46
C SER A 598 -6.67 -8.75 -12.55
#